data_AF-A0A4V6NV16-F1
#
_entry.id   AF-A0A4V6NV16-F1
#
_cell.length_a   1.000
_cell.length_b   1.000
_cell.length_c   1.000
_cell.angle_alpha   90.00
_cell.angle_beta   90.00
_cell.angle_gamma   90.00
#
_symmetry.space_group_name_H-M   'P 1'
#
loop_
_entity.id
_entity.type
_entity.pdbx_description
1 polymer ?
#
loop_
_entity_poly.entity_id
_entity_poly.type
_entity_poly.pdbx_seq_one_letter_code
_entity_poly.pdbx_strand_id
1 'polypeptide(L)'
;MKNYIQPGNTVTVTAPYDVVSGGGVLVGTIFGVAATSAKAGETVEIKLNGVYELGKTSAQAWTFGALAYWDDTNKAVTTTASGNTLIGKTLAVAANPSATGIVRLSAS
;
A
#
# COMPACT_ATOMS: atom_id res chain seq x y z
N MET A 1 -28.44 9.44 4.07
CA MET A 1 -28.34 8.65 5.32
C MET A 1 -27.84 9.59 6.42
N LYS A 2 -28.41 9.58 7.63
CA LYS A 2 -28.03 10.55 8.69
C LYS A 2 -26.60 10.37 9.24
N ASN A 3 -25.94 9.29 8.86
CA ASN A 3 -24.63 8.84 9.32
C ASN A 3 -23.61 8.68 8.16
N TYR A 4 -23.98 9.04 6.93
CA TYR A 4 -23.06 8.95 5.81
C TYR A 4 -22.07 10.13 5.88
N ILE A 5 -20.78 9.82 5.99
CA ILE A 5 -19.73 10.84 6.02
C ILE A 5 -19.13 11.02 4.61
N GLN A 6 -18.60 9.95 4.00
CA GLN A 6 -17.93 10.01 2.70
C GLN A 6 -17.82 8.61 2.05
N PRO A 7 -17.49 8.51 0.74
CA PRO A 7 -17.43 7.23 0.02
C PRO A 7 -16.26 6.30 0.43
N GLY A 8 -15.35 6.72 1.31
CA GLY A 8 -14.30 5.89 1.93
C GLY A 8 -13.20 5.38 0.98
N ASN A 9 -13.34 5.55 -0.33
CA ASN A 9 -12.34 5.19 -1.33
C ASN A 9 -11.04 6.03 -1.23
N THR A 10 -11.18 7.28 -0.80
CA THR A 10 -10.10 8.20 -0.49
C THR A 10 -10.34 8.74 0.90
N VAL A 11 -9.30 8.75 1.73
CA VAL A 11 -9.36 9.32 3.07
C VAL A 11 -8.15 10.21 3.31
N THR A 12 -8.35 11.29 4.06
CA THR A 12 -7.26 12.17 4.49
C THR A 12 -6.67 11.62 5.79
N VAL A 13 -5.35 11.42 5.81
CA VAL A 13 -4.62 10.97 6.98
C VAL A 13 -3.42 11.87 7.23
N THR A 14 -2.88 11.83 8.45
CA THR A 14 -1.58 12.42 8.75
C THR A 14 -0.48 11.49 8.26
N ALA A 15 0.45 11.99 7.46
CA ALA A 15 1.56 11.21 6.94
C ALA A 15 2.46 10.76 8.10
N PRO A 16 2.66 9.45 8.31
CA PRO A 16 3.48 8.92 9.40
C PRO A 16 4.98 9.10 9.15
N TYR A 17 5.36 9.33 7.89
CA TYR A 17 6.72 9.60 7.43
C TYR A 17 6.66 10.39 6.12
N ASP A 18 7.81 10.85 5.61
CA ASP A 18 7.88 11.53 4.32
C ASP A 18 7.50 10.57 3.19
N VAL A 19 6.35 10.82 2.56
CA VAL A 19 5.81 9.99 1.49
C VAL A 19 5.80 10.76 0.17
N VAL A 20 6.07 10.04 -0.91
CA VAL A 20 5.95 10.54 -2.28
C VAL A 20 4.59 10.14 -2.88
N SER A 21 4.11 10.89 -3.87
CA SER A 21 2.94 10.47 -4.66
C SER A 21 3.16 9.06 -5.22
N GLY A 22 2.14 8.20 -5.10
CA GLY A 22 2.22 6.77 -5.44
C GLY A 22 2.84 5.88 -4.35
N GLY A 23 3.38 6.46 -3.27
CA GLY A 23 3.94 5.72 -2.15
C GLY A 23 2.87 5.08 -1.26
N GLY A 24 3.20 3.96 -0.61
CA GLY A 24 2.33 3.29 0.35
C GLY A 24 2.31 4.01 1.70
N VAL A 25 1.14 4.22 2.28
CA VAL A 25 0.97 4.86 3.58
C VAL A 25 0.21 3.91 4.48
N LEU A 26 0.77 3.59 5.65
CA LEU A 26 0.12 2.79 6.68
C LEU A 26 -0.11 3.64 7.93
N VAL A 27 -1.36 3.83 8.32
CA VAL A 27 -1.74 4.49 9.58
C VAL A 27 -2.56 3.51 10.40
N GLY A 28 -1.98 2.98 11.49
CA GLY A 28 -2.56 1.85 12.23
C GLY A 28 -2.66 0.62 11.33
N THR A 29 -3.88 0.26 10.93
CA THR A 29 -4.16 -0.83 9.98
C THR A 29 -4.71 -0.34 8.64
N ILE A 30 -4.89 0.98 8.48
CA ILE A 30 -5.39 1.58 7.25
C ILE A 30 -4.20 1.75 6.31
N PHE A 31 -4.17 0.93 5.25
CA PHE A 31 -3.20 1.07 4.18
C PHE A 31 -3.82 1.72 2.95
N GLY A 32 -3.11 2.67 2.35
CA GLY A 32 -3.48 3.24 1.05
C GLY A 32 -2.29 3.78 0.29
N VAL A 33 -2.54 4.24 -0.93
CA VAL A 33 -1.52 4.85 -1.79
C VAL A 33 -1.70 6.36 -1.81
N ALA A 34 -0.62 7.10 -1.51
CA ALA A 34 -0.62 8.56 -1.45
C ALA A 34 -0.95 9.18 -2.81
N ALA A 35 -1.96 10.04 -2.86
CA ALA A 35 -2.29 10.79 -4.07
C ALA A 35 -1.24 11.87 -4.38
N THR A 36 -0.67 12.49 -3.34
CA THR A 36 0.35 13.54 -3.44
C THR A 36 1.50 13.25 -2.48
N SER A 37 2.64 13.89 -2.71
CA SER A 37 3.75 13.86 -1.75
C SER A 37 3.40 14.68 -0.50
N ALA A 38 3.82 14.22 0.67
CA ALA A 38 3.63 14.90 1.95
C ALA A 38 4.79 14.59 2.89
N LYS A 39 5.16 15.55 3.74
CA LYS A 39 6.16 15.34 4.80
C LYS A 39 5.52 14.70 6.02
N ALA A 40 6.32 14.08 6.88
CA ALA A 40 5.86 13.56 8.16
C ALA A 40 5.11 14.65 8.96
N GLY A 41 3.92 14.31 9.45
CA GLY A 41 3.05 15.24 10.19
C GLY A 41 2.12 16.10 9.32
N GLU A 42 2.34 16.16 8.00
CA GLU A 42 1.43 16.84 7.07
C GLU A 42 0.23 15.95 6.72
N THR A 43 -0.84 16.55 6.18
CA THR A 43 -2.00 15.80 5.70
C THR A 43 -1.76 15.29 4.28
N VAL A 44 -2.24 14.08 4.00
CA VAL A 44 -2.18 13.44 2.69
C VAL A 44 -3.46 12.67 2.41
N GLU A 45 -3.95 12.75 1.18
CA GLU A 45 -5.03 11.88 0.71
C GLU A 45 -4.47 10.54 0.26
N ILE A 46 -5.05 9.45 0.76
CA ILE A 46 -4.66 8.08 0.40
C ILE A 46 -5.82 7.36 -0.27
N LYS A 47 -5.52 6.62 -1.34
CA LYS A 47 -6.47 5.73 -2.02
C LYS A 47 -6.44 4.37 -1.35
N LEU A 48 -7.58 3.89 -0.87
CA LEU A 48 -7.71 2.61 -0.16
C LEU A 48 -8.06 1.44 -1.10
N ASN A 49 -8.37 1.72 -2.36
CA ASN A 49 -8.75 0.73 -3.35
C ASN A 49 -8.07 1.00 -4.70
N GLY A 50 -8.06 0.00 -5.56
CA GLY A 50 -7.48 0.09 -6.90
C GLY A 50 -6.32 -0.88 -7.11
N VAL A 51 -5.60 -0.69 -8.20
CA VAL A 51 -4.45 -1.50 -8.59
C VAL A 51 -3.27 -0.56 -8.79
N TYR A 52 -2.17 -0.83 -8.10
CA TYR A 52 -0.99 0.03 -8.10
C TYR A 52 0.26 -0.77 -8.35
N GLU A 53 1.22 -0.14 -9.02
CA GLU A 53 2.59 -0.60 -9.05
C GLU A 53 3.31 -0.07 -7.81
N LEU A 54 3.76 -0.98 -6.94
CA LEU A 54 4.42 -0.63 -5.68
C LEU A 54 5.82 -1.23 -5.63
N GLY A 55 6.73 -0.54 -4.94
CA GLY A 55 8.05 -1.07 -4.62
C GLY A 55 7.94 -2.36 -3.82
N LYS A 56 8.81 -3.34 -4.12
CA LYS A 56 8.83 -4.65 -3.46
C LYS A 56 10.20 -5.02 -2.94
N THR A 57 10.24 -6.01 -2.06
CA THR A 57 11.47 -6.70 -1.71
C THR A 57 12.05 -7.36 -2.96
N SER A 58 13.15 -6.79 -3.48
CA SER A 58 13.66 -7.11 -4.81
C SER A 58 13.98 -8.59 -5.01
N ALA A 59 14.50 -9.24 -3.97
CA ALA A 59 14.89 -10.64 -3.97
C ALA A 59 13.73 -11.65 -3.86
N GLN A 60 12.47 -11.22 -4.00
CA GLN A 60 11.30 -12.11 -3.94
C GLN A 60 10.72 -12.34 -5.33
N ALA A 61 10.45 -13.59 -5.71
CA ALA A 61 9.61 -13.88 -6.87
C ALA A 61 8.14 -13.93 -6.43
N TRP A 62 7.24 -13.34 -7.22
CA TRP A 62 5.80 -13.37 -6.94
C TRP A 62 5.04 -14.07 -8.06
N THR A 63 3.99 -14.79 -7.69
CA THR A 63 3.00 -15.33 -8.63
C THR A 63 1.77 -14.43 -8.66
N PHE A 64 0.95 -14.52 -9.71
CA PHE A 64 -0.35 -13.86 -9.76
C PHE A 64 -1.25 -14.36 -8.60
N GLY A 65 -1.98 -13.45 -7.95
CA GLY A 65 -2.93 -13.78 -6.88
C GLY A 65 -2.31 -14.10 -5.51
N ALA A 66 -0.98 -14.02 -5.37
CA ALA A 66 -0.30 -14.16 -4.09
C ALA A 66 -0.74 -13.05 -3.11
N LEU A 67 -0.74 -13.35 -1.82
CA LEU A 67 -1.02 -12.34 -0.79
C LEU A 67 0.12 -11.31 -0.77
N ALA A 68 -0.26 -10.04 -0.80
CA ALA A 68 0.65 -8.91 -0.73
C ALA A 68 0.55 -8.27 0.66
N TYR A 69 1.69 -8.11 1.31
CA TYR A 69 1.83 -7.52 2.63
C TYR A 69 2.72 -6.28 2.55
N TRP A 70 2.44 -5.27 3.36
CA TRP A 70 3.26 -4.10 3.54
C TRP A 70 4.26 -4.31 4.68
N ASP A 71 5.54 -4.20 4.34
CA ASP A 71 6.63 -4.08 5.30
C ASP A 71 6.84 -2.60 5.62
N ASP A 72 6.37 -2.19 6.79
CA ASP A 72 6.47 -0.79 7.21
C ASP A 72 7.89 -0.41 7.67
N THR A 73 8.80 -1.36 7.85
CA THR A 73 10.20 -1.02 8.14
C THR A 73 10.91 -0.63 6.84
N ASN A 74 10.78 -1.47 5.81
CA ASN A 74 11.47 -1.28 4.53
C ASN A 74 10.68 -0.43 3.53
N LYS A 75 9.44 -0.04 3.87
CA LYS A 75 8.49 0.68 2.99
C LYS A 75 8.34 0.00 1.64
N ALA A 76 8.19 -1.32 1.67
CA ALA A 76 8.13 -2.17 0.49
C ALA A 76 7.05 -3.25 0.66
N VAL A 77 6.54 -3.73 -0.45
CA VAL A 77 5.62 -4.86 -0.48
C VAL A 77 6.41 -6.17 -0.44
N THR A 78 5.87 -7.15 0.30
CA THR A 78 6.43 -8.48 0.48
C THR A 78 5.32 -9.53 0.45
N THR A 79 5.67 -10.80 0.20
CA THR A 79 4.75 -11.94 0.36
C THR A 79 4.85 -12.58 1.75
N THR A 80 5.73 -12.07 2.62
CA THR A 80 5.92 -12.58 3.98
C THR A 80 4.85 -12.03 4.91
N ALA A 81 4.06 -12.92 5.52
CA ALA A 81 2.99 -12.51 6.44
C ALA A 81 3.47 -12.05 7.82
N SER A 82 4.44 -12.76 8.40
CA SER A 82 4.88 -12.52 9.78
C SER A 82 5.43 -11.10 9.94
N GLY A 83 4.85 -10.33 10.85
CA GLY A 83 5.27 -8.95 11.16
C GLY A 83 4.84 -7.90 10.14
N ASN A 84 4.12 -8.25 9.08
CA ASN A 84 3.72 -7.34 8.01
C ASN A 84 2.20 -7.22 7.89
N THR A 85 1.72 -6.09 7.38
CA THR A 85 0.28 -5.82 7.25
C THR A 85 -0.25 -6.34 5.92
N LEU A 86 -1.29 -7.18 5.92
CA LEU A 86 -1.92 -7.59 4.66
C LEU A 86 -2.52 -6.35 3.96
N ILE A 87 -2.21 -6.14 2.69
CA ILE A 87 -2.71 -5.00 1.90
C ILE A 87 -3.55 -5.41 0.69
N GLY A 88 -3.43 -6.66 0.25
CA GLY A 88 -4.24 -7.20 -0.84
C GLY A 88 -3.59 -8.37 -1.55
N LYS A 89 -3.64 -8.37 -2.88
CA LYS A 89 -3.14 -9.47 -3.72
C LYS A 89 -2.34 -8.98 -4.92
N THR A 90 -1.36 -9.75 -5.34
CA THR A 90 -0.60 -9.48 -6.56
C THR A 90 -1.48 -9.72 -7.79
N LEU A 91 -1.30 -8.89 -8.82
CA LEU A 91 -2.04 -8.94 -10.09
C LEU A 91 -1.14 -9.26 -11.29
N ALA A 92 0.14 -9.57 -11.04
CA ALA A 92 1.10 -9.97 -12.05
C ALA A 92 2.19 -10.86 -11.43
N VAL A 93 2.87 -11.63 -12.27
CA VAL A 93 4.14 -12.27 -11.90
C VAL A 93 5.20 -11.19 -11.78
N ALA A 94 6.04 -11.27 -10.74
CA ALA A 94 7.20 -10.39 -10.58
C ALA A 94 8.45 -11.24 -10.39
N ALA A 95 9.47 -10.98 -11.20
CA ALA A 95 10.71 -11.74 -11.22
C ALA A 95 11.57 -11.54 -9.96
N ASN A 96 12.55 -12.41 -9.77
CA ASN A 96 13.62 -12.21 -8.80
C ASN A 96 14.95 -12.08 -9.56
N PRO A 97 15.63 -10.91 -9.56
CA PRO A 97 15.23 -9.68 -8.89
C PRO A 97 14.21 -8.84 -9.69
N SER A 98 13.40 -8.01 -9.00
CA SER A 98 12.60 -6.94 -9.62
C SER A 98 12.27 -5.84 -8.61
N ALA A 99 12.26 -4.57 -9.05
CA ALA A 99 12.07 -3.43 -8.14
C ALA A 99 10.60 -3.21 -7.71
N THR A 100 9.65 -3.59 -8.56
CA THR A 100 8.22 -3.29 -8.37
C THR A 100 7.34 -4.51 -8.62
N GLY A 101 6.10 -4.44 -8.16
CA GLY A 101 5.06 -5.40 -8.51
C GLY A 101 3.67 -4.79 -8.49
N ILE A 102 2.76 -5.38 -9.27
CA ILE A 102 1.38 -4.93 -9.39
C ILE A 102 0.53 -5.53 -8.26
N VAL A 103 -0.10 -4.67 -7.47
CA VAL A 103 -0.90 -5.04 -6.29
C VAL A 103 -2.30 -4.46 -6.40
N ARG A 104 -3.31 -5.32 -6.30
CA ARG A 104 -4.69 -4.89 -6.02
C ARG A 104 -4.84 -4.66 -4.53
N LEU A 105 -5.24 -3.45 -4.12
CA LEU A 105 -5.62 -3.17 -2.74
C LEU A 105 -6.97 -3.83 -2.43
N SER A 106 -7.02 -4.59 -1.36
CA SER A 106 -8.24 -5.27 -0.90
C SER A 106 -8.20 -5.66 0.58
N ALA A 107 -7.32 -5.06 1.38
CA ALA A 107 -7.25 -5.33 2.81
C ALA A 107 -8.35 -4.54 3.54
N SER A 108 -9.57 -5.03 3.38
CA SER A 108 -10.76 -4.62 4.13
C SER A 108 -11.73 -5.79 4.12
#